data_AF-H1SBR1-F1
#
_entry.id   AF-H1SBR1-F1
#
_cell.length_a   1.000
_cell.length_b   1.000
_cell.length_c   1.000
_cell.angle_alpha   90.00
_cell.angle_beta   90.00
_cell.angle_gamma   90.00
#
_symmetry.space_group_name_H-M   'P 1'
#
loop_
_entity.id
_entity.type
_entity.pdbx_description
1 polymer ?
#
loop_
_entity_poly.entity_id
_entity_poly.type
_entity_poly.pdbx_seq_one_letter_code
_entity_poly.pdbx_strand_id
1 'polypeptide(L)'
;MSARSRPAARLLPLLGELRVEVRERSRLAQKLTLKRAANGTQDYYRHLVNLFDRWIEDGDPHARVVCFASASEFGMAMQHHVDRCRAAALESGSDALRALFWASLRRIQARRGHVAEMCTPASPPLVASPAVAQPMQDLCARCESLRHDMRCADGHAALRPVGDVRWRSFGAGVVCQTKEHQCRACNTRWTRRWSVSDPFTGWTVTRHVPTTHDDPSRL
;
A
#
# COMPACT_ATOMS: atom_id res chain seq x y z
N MET A 1 7.48 -11.35 -35.27
CA MET A 1 8.46 -10.48 -34.59
C MET A 1 7.71 -9.39 -33.82
N SER A 2 7.71 -9.47 -32.48
CA SER A 2 6.79 -8.73 -31.60
C SER A 2 7.19 -7.26 -31.37
N ALA A 3 6.50 -6.33 -32.03
CA ALA A 3 6.60 -4.90 -31.78
C ALA A 3 6.02 -4.45 -30.41
N ARG A 4 5.24 -5.32 -29.73
CA ARG A 4 4.61 -5.02 -28.43
C ARG A 4 5.58 -5.00 -27.23
N SER A 5 6.81 -5.52 -27.37
CA SER A 5 7.75 -5.67 -26.25
C SER A 5 8.68 -4.46 -26.03
N ARG A 6 8.83 -3.57 -27.03
CA ARG A 6 9.72 -2.39 -26.94
C ARG A 6 9.20 -1.23 -26.07
N PRO A 7 7.90 -0.92 -26.02
CA PRO A 7 7.38 0.16 -25.17
C PRO A 7 7.51 -0.17 -23.68
N ALA A 8 7.21 -1.42 -23.29
CA ALA A 8 7.27 -1.87 -21.90
C ALA A 8 8.70 -1.81 -21.34
N ALA A 9 9.71 -2.13 -22.16
CA ALA A 9 11.11 -2.11 -21.75
C ALA A 9 11.64 -0.71 -21.38
N ARG A 10 11.11 0.36 -22.00
CA ARG A 10 11.47 1.75 -21.68
C ARG A 10 10.63 2.35 -20.55
N LEU A 11 9.44 1.82 -20.31
CA LEU A 11 8.52 2.30 -19.29
C LEU A 11 8.97 1.90 -17.87
N LEU A 12 9.55 0.71 -17.70
CA LEU A 12 9.93 0.20 -16.37
C LEU A 12 10.99 1.06 -15.65
N PRO A 13 12.07 1.52 -16.29
CA PRO A 13 13.03 2.43 -15.65
C PRO A 13 12.40 3.75 -15.22
N LEU A 14 11.58 4.38 -16.09
CA LEU A 14 10.90 5.64 -15.79
C LEU A 14 9.92 5.50 -14.62
N LEU A 15 9.20 4.39 -14.54
CA LEU A 15 8.37 4.08 -13.37
C LEU A 15 9.21 3.87 -12.10
N GLY A 16 10.41 3.31 -12.24
CA GLY A 16 11.38 3.20 -11.14
C GLY A 16 11.81 4.56 -10.60
N GLU A 17 12.17 5.49 -11.49
CA GLU A 17 12.54 6.87 -11.15
C GLU A 17 11.37 7.61 -10.49
N LEU A 18 10.19 7.58 -11.09
CA LEU A 18 8.98 8.19 -10.50
C LEU A 18 8.66 7.61 -9.12
N ARG A 19 8.87 6.31 -8.91
CA ARG A 19 8.70 5.70 -7.58
C ARG A 19 9.70 6.24 -6.57
N VAL A 20 10.95 6.48 -6.95
CA VAL A 20 11.96 7.09 -6.07
C VAL A 20 11.52 8.52 -5.72
N GLU A 21 11.11 9.30 -6.70
CA GLU A 21 10.68 10.68 -6.48
C GLU A 21 9.45 10.79 -5.57
N VAL A 22 8.44 9.95 -5.80
CA VAL A 22 7.26 9.85 -4.92
C VAL A 22 7.70 9.56 -3.47
N ARG A 23 8.70 8.70 -3.26
CA ARG A 23 9.23 8.39 -1.92
C ARG A 23 9.96 9.56 -1.30
N GLU A 24 10.78 10.26 -2.06
CA GLU A 24 11.50 11.44 -1.59
C GLU A 24 10.51 12.54 -1.18
N ARG A 25 9.49 12.77 -2.02
CA ARG A 25 8.41 13.72 -1.75
C ARG A 25 7.61 13.35 -0.51
N SER A 26 7.26 12.06 -0.34
CA SER A 26 6.61 11.55 0.86
C SER A 26 7.44 11.78 2.12
N ARG A 27 8.75 11.48 2.09
CA ARG A 27 9.66 11.72 3.23
C ARG A 27 9.80 13.20 3.53
N LEU A 28 9.87 14.06 2.50
CA LEU A 28 9.92 15.50 2.68
C LEU A 28 8.65 16.02 3.36
N ALA A 29 7.47 15.58 2.90
CA ALA A 29 6.19 15.94 3.49
C ALA A 29 6.12 15.54 4.97
N GLN A 30 6.55 14.31 5.28
CA GLN A 30 6.64 13.83 6.65
C GLN A 30 7.58 14.70 7.50
N LYS A 31 8.80 14.97 7.02
CA LYS A 31 9.79 15.79 7.75
C LYS A 31 9.28 17.20 8.04
N LEU A 32 8.62 17.83 7.06
CA LEU A 32 8.05 19.17 7.23
C LEU A 32 6.85 19.17 8.20
N THR A 33 6.03 18.12 8.15
CA THR A 33 4.86 18.00 9.02
C THR A 33 5.26 17.69 10.46
N LEU A 34 6.21 16.78 10.70
CA LEU A 34 6.70 16.48 12.04
C LEU A 34 7.32 17.69 12.74
N LYS A 35 7.96 18.59 11.98
CA LYS A 35 8.48 19.86 12.52
C LYS A 35 7.39 20.84 12.95
N ARG A 36 6.17 20.69 12.43
CA ARG A 36 5.04 21.61 12.67
C ARG A 36 3.95 21.02 13.56
N ALA A 37 3.80 19.70 13.58
CA ALA A 37 2.78 19.02 14.36
C ALA A 37 3.18 19.03 15.84
N ALA A 38 2.48 19.84 16.63
CA ALA A 38 2.66 19.92 18.07
C ALA A 38 1.74 18.93 18.83
N ASN A 39 0.55 18.60 18.29
CA ASN A 39 -0.49 17.90 19.05
C ASN A 39 -1.08 16.69 18.30
N GLY A 40 -0.52 15.51 18.53
CA GLY A 40 -1.16 14.23 18.18
C GLY A 40 -1.43 13.97 16.69
N THR A 41 -2.10 12.85 16.43
CA THR A 41 -2.26 12.27 15.09
C THR A 41 -3.19 13.09 14.18
N GLN A 42 -4.23 13.73 14.73
CA GLN A 42 -5.20 14.50 13.94
C GLN A 42 -4.60 15.78 13.35
N ASP A 43 -3.80 16.51 14.13
CA ASP A 43 -3.11 17.71 13.65
C ASP A 43 -2.05 17.36 12.61
N TYR A 44 -1.36 16.23 12.78
CA TYR A 44 -0.42 15.71 11.79
C TYR A 44 -1.08 15.49 10.42
N TYR A 45 -2.22 14.80 10.36
CA TYR A 45 -2.92 14.57 9.09
C TYR A 45 -3.46 15.87 8.50
N ARG A 46 -3.99 16.79 9.31
CA ARG A 46 -4.44 18.10 8.84
C ARG A 46 -3.30 18.89 8.19
N HIS A 47 -2.12 18.90 8.81
CA HIS A 47 -0.95 19.57 8.25
C HIS A 47 -0.45 18.93 6.95
N LEU A 48 -0.49 17.60 6.84
CA LEU A 48 -0.13 16.92 5.59
C LEU A 48 -1.10 17.22 4.45
N VAL A 49 -2.41 17.21 4.70
CA VAL A 49 -3.42 17.55 3.68
C VAL A 49 -3.16 18.96 3.15
N ASN A 50 -3.05 19.94 4.05
CA ASN A 50 -2.76 21.33 3.69
C ASN A 50 -1.44 21.49 2.92
N LEU A 51 -0.42 20.68 3.24
CA LEU A 51 0.87 20.72 2.55
C LEU A 51 0.74 20.20 1.11
N PHE A 52 0.07 19.05 0.93
CA PHE A 52 -0.14 18.49 -0.39
C PHE A 52 -1.08 19.34 -1.25
N ASP A 53 -2.09 19.97 -0.65
CA ASP A 53 -2.97 20.90 -1.37
C ASP A 53 -2.18 22.02 -2.02
N ARG A 54 -1.33 22.70 -1.25
CA ARG A 54 -0.46 23.77 -1.77
C ARG A 54 0.50 23.27 -2.84
N TRP A 55 1.14 22.14 -2.62
CA TRP A 55 2.07 21.58 -3.61
C TRP A 55 1.38 21.18 -4.93
N ILE A 56 0.12 20.76 -4.89
CA ILE A 56 -0.66 20.47 -6.10
C ILE A 56 -1.16 21.77 -6.76
N GLU A 57 -1.52 22.78 -5.98
CA GLU A 57 -1.92 24.09 -6.52
C GLU A 57 -0.76 24.77 -7.25
N ASP A 58 0.39 24.86 -6.60
CA ASP A 58 1.56 25.62 -7.07
C ASP A 58 2.44 24.82 -8.04
N GLY A 59 2.30 23.48 -8.08
CA GLY A 59 3.16 22.61 -8.85
C GLY A 59 2.93 22.66 -10.36
N ASP A 60 3.98 22.38 -11.12
CA ASP A 60 3.88 22.05 -12.55
C ASP A 60 3.11 20.71 -12.77
N PRO A 61 2.75 20.35 -14.02
CA PRO A 61 2.01 19.12 -14.29
C PRO A 61 2.65 17.84 -13.73
N HIS A 62 3.97 17.74 -13.75
CA HIS A 62 4.70 16.59 -13.24
C HIS A 62 4.64 16.55 -11.71
N ALA A 63 5.01 17.65 -11.06
CA ALA A 63 4.99 17.82 -9.62
C ALA A 63 3.59 17.58 -9.03
N ARG A 64 2.53 18.00 -9.74
CA ARG A 64 1.13 17.74 -9.36
C ARG A 64 0.83 16.26 -9.25
N VAL A 65 1.19 15.47 -10.26
CA VAL A 65 0.92 14.03 -10.26
C VAL A 65 1.78 13.32 -9.23
N VAL A 66 3.04 13.72 -9.07
CA VAL A 66 3.93 13.17 -8.02
C VAL A 66 3.38 13.48 -6.63
N CYS A 67 2.92 14.70 -6.37
CA CYS A 67 2.33 15.07 -5.07
C CYS A 67 1.02 14.32 -4.80
N PHE A 68 0.16 14.16 -5.80
CA PHE A 68 -1.04 13.33 -5.69
C PHE A 68 -0.69 11.87 -5.39
N ALA A 69 0.34 11.33 -6.05
CA ALA A 69 0.82 9.99 -5.80
C ALA A 69 1.42 9.84 -4.39
N SER A 70 2.19 10.81 -3.91
CA SER A 70 2.70 10.85 -2.54
C SER A 70 1.58 10.91 -1.51
N ALA A 71 0.56 11.76 -1.71
CA ALA A 71 -0.62 11.82 -0.84
C ALA A 71 -1.36 10.48 -0.77
N SER A 72 -1.44 9.74 -1.89
CA SER A 72 -2.00 8.39 -1.93
C SER A 72 -1.24 7.38 -1.05
N GLU A 73 0.06 7.59 -0.81
CA GLU A 73 0.84 6.74 0.09
C GLU A 73 0.40 6.88 1.54
N PHE A 74 -0.04 8.08 1.94
CA PHE A 74 -0.61 8.35 3.25
C PHE A 74 -2.09 7.96 3.37
N GLY A 75 -2.71 7.47 2.30
CA GLY A 75 -4.13 7.11 2.27
C GLY A 75 -5.08 8.31 2.19
N MET A 76 -4.57 9.49 1.80
CA MET A 76 -5.39 10.70 1.73
C MET A 76 -6.32 10.69 0.53
N ALA A 77 -7.56 11.12 0.77
CA ALA A 77 -8.57 11.26 -0.26
C ALA A 77 -8.49 12.66 -0.89
N MET A 78 -7.61 12.86 -1.87
CA MET A 78 -7.42 14.15 -2.57
C MET A 78 -8.48 14.38 -3.67
N GLN A 79 -9.76 14.34 -3.32
CA GLN A 79 -10.89 14.33 -4.27
C GLN A 79 -10.92 15.56 -5.18
N HIS A 80 -10.78 16.72 -4.58
CA HIS A 80 -10.82 18.02 -5.25
C HIS A 80 -9.68 18.23 -6.24
N HIS A 81 -8.61 17.42 -6.17
CA HIS A 81 -7.49 17.50 -7.11
C HIS A 81 -7.49 16.42 -8.19
N VAL A 82 -8.43 15.47 -8.18
CA VAL A 82 -8.44 14.34 -9.14
C VAL A 82 -8.46 14.85 -10.59
N ASP A 83 -9.36 15.77 -10.92
CA ASP A 83 -9.50 16.27 -12.29
C ASP A 83 -8.28 17.09 -12.72
N ARG A 84 -7.72 17.89 -11.82
CA ARG A 84 -6.50 18.68 -12.08
C ARG A 84 -5.29 17.77 -12.33
N CYS A 85 -5.10 16.76 -11.48
CA CYS A 85 -4.00 15.80 -11.65
C CYS A 85 -4.23 14.89 -12.87
N ARG A 86 -5.48 14.60 -13.23
CA ARG A 86 -5.83 13.88 -14.45
C ARG A 86 -5.44 14.68 -15.69
N ALA A 87 -5.81 15.96 -15.75
CA ALA A 87 -5.44 16.86 -16.84
C ALA A 87 -3.91 16.93 -16.97
N ALA A 88 -3.20 17.17 -15.86
CA ALA A 88 -1.74 17.21 -15.82
C ALA A 88 -1.08 15.91 -16.34
N ALA A 89 -1.63 14.74 -15.96
CA ALA A 89 -1.13 13.46 -16.44
C ALA A 89 -1.33 13.28 -17.95
N LEU A 90 -2.46 13.74 -18.50
CA LEU A 90 -2.75 13.67 -19.93
C LEU A 90 -1.90 14.67 -20.74
N GLU A 91 -1.75 15.89 -20.25
CA GLU A 91 -0.96 16.97 -20.89
C GLU A 91 0.54 16.66 -20.94
N SER A 92 1.06 15.90 -19.97
CA SER A 92 2.50 15.57 -19.89
C SER A 92 3.03 14.74 -21.07
N GLY A 93 2.16 14.08 -21.83
CA GLY A 93 2.55 13.11 -22.86
C GLY A 93 3.30 11.86 -22.34
N SER A 94 3.50 11.73 -21.02
CA SER A 94 4.29 10.67 -20.42
C SER A 94 3.43 9.49 -20.00
N ASP A 95 3.66 8.34 -20.64
CA ASP A 95 3.02 7.06 -20.27
C ASP A 95 3.28 6.67 -18.82
N ALA A 96 4.49 6.97 -18.31
CA ALA A 96 4.88 6.68 -16.95
C ALA A 96 4.08 7.53 -15.95
N LEU A 97 3.90 8.83 -16.24
CA LEU A 97 3.14 9.74 -15.40
C LEU A 97 1.64 9.40 -15.40
N ARG A 98 1.09 9.04 -16.56
CA ARG A 98 -0.29 8.53 -16.67
C ARG A 98 -0.48 7.25 -15.86
N ALA A 99 0.45 6.30 -15.98
CA ALA A 99 0.40 5.04 -15.23
C ALA A 99 0.47 5.30 -13.72
N LEU A 100 1.33 6.23 -13.28
CA LEU A 100 1.43 6.65 -11.89
C LEU A 100 0.10 7.23 -11.37
N PHE A 101 -0.46 8.21 -12.08
CA PHE A 101 -1.74 8.83 -11.72
C PHE A 101 -2.85 7.78 -11.53
N TRP A 102 -3.05 6.89 -12.52
CA TRP A 102 -4.09 5.88 -12.46
C TRP A 102 -3.83 4.84 -11.36
N ALA A 103 -2.57 4.48 -11.10
CA ALA A 103 -2.22 3.59 -9.99
C ALA A 103 -2.57 4.23 -8.64
N SER A 104 -2.23 5.50 -8.44
CA SER A 104 -2.56 6.26 -7.23
C SER A 104 -4.06 6.45 -7.04
N LEU A 105 -4.80 6.76 -8.10
CA LEU A 105 -6.25 6.89 -8.05
C LEU A 105 -6.93 5.57 -7.66
N ARG A 106 -6.52 4.44 -8.28
CA ARG A 106 -7.01 3.11 -7.91
C ARG A 106 -6.74 2.78 -6.45
N ARG A 107 -5.55 3.13 -5.94
CA ARG A 107 -5.20 2.95 -4.51
C ARG A 107 -6.15 3.74 -3.60
N ILE A 108 -6.45 4.99 -3.92
CA ILE A 108 -7.38 5.83 -3.14
C ILE A 108 -8.80 5.25 -3.18
N GLN A 109 -9.26 4.82 -4.36
CA GLN A 109 -10.61 4.26 -4.54
C GLN A 109 -10.78 2.91 -3.82
N ALA A 110 -9.79 2.01 -3.90
CA ALA A 110 -9.81 0.73 -3.20
C ALA A 110 -9.94 0.90 -1.68
N ARG A 111 -9.34 1.96 -1.12
CA ARG A 111 -9.48 2.28 0.31
C ARG A 111 -10.87 2.79 0.67
N ARG A 112 -11.55 3.55 -0.21
CA ARG A 112 -12.94 4.00 0.03
C ARG A 112 -13.94 2.85 -0.03
N GLY A 113 -13.76 1.92 -0.98
CA GLY A 113 -14.59 0.72 -1.06
C GLY A 113 -14.53 -0.11 0.23
N HIS A 114 -13.35 -0.19 0.86
CA HIS A 114 -13.18 -0.89 2.14
C HIS A 114 -13.82 -0.19 3.35
N VAL A 115 -13.95 1.14 3.35
CA VAL A 115 -14.64 1.88 4.43
C VAL A 115 -16.16 1.76 4.30
N ALA A 116 -16.70 1.73 3.07
CA ALA A 116 -18.13 1.55 2.82
C ALA A 116 -18.62 0.13 3.19
N GLU A 117 -17.81 -0.91 2.95
CA GLU A 117 -18.16 -2.31 3.27
C GLU A 117 -18.18 -2.59 4.79
N MET A 118 -17.61 -1.72 5.62
CA MET A 118 -17.67 -1.83 7.10
C MET A 118 -19.01 -1.36 7.70
N CYS A 119 -19.88 -0.68 6.95
CA CYS A 119 -21.18 -0.19 7.44
C CYS A 119 -22.38 -1.03 6.98
N THR A 120 -22.16 -2.12 6.25
CA THR A 120 -23.23 -3.02 5.81
C THR A 120 -23.42 -4.18 6.79
N PRO A 121 -24.60 -4.37 7.40
CA PRO A 121 -24.86 -5.54 8.23
C PRO A 121 -24.73 -6.82 7.39
N ALA A 122 -24.01 -7.79 7.96
CA ALA A 122 -23.70 -9.07 7.35
C ALA A 122 -24.95 -9.80 6.86
N SER A 123 -24.98 -10.18 5.58
CA SER A 123 -25.90 -11.20 5.09
C SER A 123 -25.36 -12.61 5.42
N PRO A 124 -26.23 -13.60 5.66
CA PRO A 124 -25.87 -14.90 6.23
C PRO A 124 -25.11 -15.81 5.24
N PRO A 125 -24.40 -16.84 5.73
CA PRO A 125 -23.51 -17.65 4.91
C PRO A 125 -24.30 -18.69 4.09
N LEU A 126 -24.14 -18.65 2.77
CA LEU A 126 -24.54 -19.76 1.90
C LEU A 126 -23.45 -20.84 1.91
N VAL A 127 -23.86 -21.97 2.50
CA VAL A 127 -23.39 -23.36 2.45
C VAL A 127 -22.16 -23.64 1.57
N ALA A 128 -21.13 -24.20 2.22
CA ALA A 128 -19.91 -24.71 1.62
C ALA A 128 -20.15 -26.03 0.86
N SER A 129 -19.47 -26.19 -0.27
CA SER A 129 -19.28 -27.47 -0.97
C SER A 129 -17.80 -27.86 -0.91
N PRO A 130 -17.43 -29.14 -0.68
CA PRO A 130 -16.05 -29.51 -0.36
C PRO A 130 -15.20 -29.88 -1.58
N ALA A 131 -13.92 -29.51 -1.43
CA ALA A 131 -12.70 -30.17 -1.91
C ALA A 131 -12.46 -30.37 -3.42
N VAL A 132 -11.48 -29.60 -3.93
CA VAL A 132 -10.43 -30.15 -4.80
C VAL A 132 -9.09 -29.67 -4.25
N ALA A 133 -8.19 -30.61 -3.98
CA ALA A 133 -6.81 -30.34 -3.58
C ALA A 133 -6.08 -29.61 -4.71
N GLN A 134 -5.39 -28.50 -4.42
CA GLN A 134 -4.46 -27.90 -5.37
C GLN A 134 -3.09 -27.56 -4.74
N PRO A 135 -1.99 -27.76 -5.50
CA PRO A 135 -0.61 -27.62 -5.05
C PRO A 135 -0.16 -26.15 -5.09
N MET A 136 0.83 -25.79 -4.27
CA MET A 136 1.49 -24.46 -4.19
C MET A 136 0.53 -23.28 -4.37
N GLN A 137 -0.20 -22.93 -3.30
CA GLN A 137 -1.23 -21.90 -3.32
C GLN A 137 -0.73 -20.56 -3.90
N ASP A 138 -1.22 -20.26 -5.11
CA ASP A 138 -1.26 -18.91 -5.65
C ASP A 138 -1.90 -17.98 -4.61
N LEU A 139 -1.28 -16.82 -4.39
CA LEU A 139 -1.84 -15.79 -3.52
C LEU A 139 -3.24 -15.45 -4.03
N CYS A 140 -4.21 -15.28 -3.12
CA CYS A 140 -5.50 -14.74 -3.57
C CYS A 140 -5.29 -13.33 -4.18
N ALA A 141 -6.16 -12.89 -5.08
CA ALA A 141 -6.01 -11.61 -5.77
C ALA A 141 -5.77 -10.41 -4.82
N ARG A 142 -6.30 -10.47 -3.58
CA ARG A 142 -6.07 -9.47 -2.53
C ARG A 142 -4.66 -9.52 -1.93
N CYS A 143 -4.14 -10.73 -1.64
CA CYS A 143 -2.76 -10.92 -1.22
C CYS A 143 -1.78 -10.59 -2.34
N GLU A 144 -2.12 -10.89 -3.59
CA GLU A 144 -1.34 -10.52 -4.76
C GLU A 144 -1.28 -8.99 -4.91
N SER A 145 -2.42 -8.30 -4.72
CA SER A 145 -2.46 -6.84 -4.69
C SER A 145 -1.62 -6.26 -3.54
N LEU A 146 -1.70 -6.85 -2.35
CA LEU A 146 -0.88 -6.46 -1.21
C LEU A 146 0.62 -6.72 -1.43
N ARG A 147 0.98 -7.76 -2.20
CA ARG A 147 2.37 -8.04 -2.60
C ARG A 147 2.91 -6.94 -3.51
N HIS A 148 2.09 -6.44 -4.42
CA HIS A 148 2.44 -5.32 -5.27
C HIS A 148 2.41 -3.98 -4.53
N ASP A 149 1.58 -3.86 -3.50
CA ASP A 149 1.39 -2.64 -2.69
C ASP A 149 1.59 -2.88 -1.19
N MET A 150 2.80 -3.30 -0.83
CA MET A 150 3.19 -3.65 0.54
C MET A 150 3.06 -2.51 1.55
N ARG A 151 2.76 -1.27 1.11
CA ARG A 151 2.54 -0.12 2.00
C ARG A 151 1.07 0.31 2.07
N CYS A 152 0.13 -0.62 1.81
CA CYS A 152 -1.27 -0.40 2.16
C CYS A 152 -1.40 -0.22 3.68
N ALA A 153 -1.88 0.94 4.14
CA ALA A 153 -1.84 1.30 5.56
C ALA A 153 -2.55 0.28 6.48
N ASP A 154 -3.57 -0.42 5.95
CA ASP A 154 -4.41 -1.36 6.72
C ASP A 154 -4.43 -2.79 6.17
N GLY A 155 -3.63 -3.10 5.14
CA GLY A 155 -3.68 -4.40 4.47
C GLY A 155 -5.00 -4.59 3.71
N HIS A 156 -5.63 -5.77 3.84
CA HIS A 156 -6.96 -6.04 3.29
C HIS A 156 -7.85 -6.78 4.30
N ALA A 157 -9.17 -6.67 4.17
CA ALA A 157 -10.15 -7.17 5.15
C ALA A 157 -10.03 -8.67 5.51
N ALA A 158 -9.51 -9.50 4.62
CA ALA A 158 -9.30 -10.93 4.89
C ALA A 158 -8.08 -11.24 5.79
N LEU A 159 -7.24 -10.25 6.14
CA LEU A 159 -6.12 -10.43 7.07
C LEU A 159 -6.61 -10.38 8.52
N ARG A 160 -6.31 -11.42 9.29
CA ARG A 160 -6.55 -11.45 10.73
C ARG A 160 -5.25 -11.46 11.49
N PRO A 161 -5.12 -10.69 12.59
CA PRO A 161 -3.93 -10.74 13.42
C PRO A 161 -3.73 -12.16 13.97
N VAL A 162 -2.49 -12.63 13.99
CA VAL A 162 -2.09 -13.91 14.57
C VAL A 162 -0.92 -13.65 15.50
N GLY A 163 -1.02 -14.17 16.72
CA GLY A 163 0.00 -14.01 17.76
C GLY A 163 0.12 -12.59 18.31
N ASP A 164 1.15 -12.42 19.14
CA ASP A 164 1.37 -11.19 19.88
C ASP A 164 2.12 -10.12 19.09
N VAL A 165 1.95 -8.88 19.53
CA VAL A 165 2.70 -7.74 19.02
C VAL A 165 4.15 -7.83 19.50
N ARG A 166 5.10 -7.84 18.57
CA ARG A 166 6.52 -7.81 18.89
C ARG A 166 7.11 -6.44 18.66
N TRP A 167 7.85 -5.94 19.63
CA TRP A 167 8.61 -4.69 19.53
C TRP A 167 10.08 -5.00 19.24
N ARG A 168 10.67 -4.33 18.25
CA ARG A 168 12.08 -4.46 17.90
C ARG A 168 12.70 -3.08 17.76
N SER A 169 13.84 -2.88 18.41
CA SER A 169 14.72 -1.76 18.09
C SER A 169 15.52 -2.10 16.83
N PHE A 170 15.47 -1.23 15.83
CA PHE A 170 16.45 -1.23 14.75
C PHE A 170 17.53 -0.18 15.10
N GLY A 171 18.75 -0.37 14.60
CA GLY A 171 19.88 0.53 14.86
C GLY A 171 19.47 2.01 14.72
N ALA A 172 20.05 2.86 15.58
CA ALA A 172 19.66 4.26 15.82
C ALA A 172 18.41 4.50 16.70
N GLY A 173 17.99 3.51 17.50
CA GLY A 173 16.98 3.72 18.55
C GLY A 173 15.54 3.81 18.04
N VAL A 174 15.29 3.51 16.75
CA VAL A 174 13.94 3.50 16.18
C VAL A 174 13.22 2.24 16.64
N VAL A 175 12.12 2.44 17.37
CA VAL A 175 11.25 1.37 17.85
C VAL A 175 10.24 1.00 16.76
N CYS A 176 10.32 -0.24 16.28
CA CYS A 176 9.43 -0.81 15.29
C CYS A 176 8.51 -1.85 15.94
N GLN A 177 7.22 -1.62 15.83
CA GLN A 177 6.18 -2.59 16.14
C GLN A 177 6.00 -3.54 14.95
N THR A 178 5.99 -4.83 15.22
CA THR A 178 5.66 -5.87 14.25
C THR A 178 4.48 -6.68 14.73
N LYS A 179 3.51 -6.94 13.86
CA LYS A 179 2.35 -7.81 14.14
C LYS A 179 2.16 -8.79 13.00
N GLU A 180 2.01 -10.07 13.30
CA GLU A 180 1.71 -11.06 12.28
C GLU A 180 0.22 -11.11 11.98
N HIS A 181 -0.11 -11.41 10.73
CA HIS A 181 -1.47 -11.57 10.23
C HIS A 181 -1.52 -12.78 9.30
N GLN A 182 -2.68 -13.44 9.24
CA GLN A 182 -2.95 -14.53 8.32
C GLN A 182 -4.16 -14.18 7.45
N CYS A 183 -4.04 -14.39 6.15
CA CYS A 183 -5.15 -14.27 5.22
C CYS A 183 -6.09 -15.46 5.36
N ARG A 184 -7.39 -15.23 5.61
CA ARG A 184 -8.37 -16.33 5.67
C ARG A 184 -8.67 -17.01 4.33
N ALA A 185 -8.36 -16.35 3.21
CA ALA A 185 -8.70 -16.87 1.88
C ALA A 185 -7.62 -17.81 1.30
N CYS A 186 -6.35 -17.50 1.54
CA CYS A 186 -5.21 -18.26 0.99
C CYS A 186 -4.18 -18.64 2.05
N ASN A 187 -4.52 -18.52 3.34
CA ASN A 187 -3.68 -18.85 4.50
C ASN A 187 -2.29 -18.18 4.56
N THR A 188 -1.97 -17.28 3.64
CA THR A 188 -0.69 -16.56 3.59
C THR A 188 -0.46 -15.72 4.83
N ARG A 189 0.73 -15.85 5.41
CA ARG A 189 1.18 -15.05 6.56
C ARG A 189 1.88 -13.78 6.11
N TRP A 190 1.49 -12.69 6.78
CA TRP A 190 1.97 -11.35 6.55
C TRP A 190 2.45 -10.75 7.85
N THR A 191 3.62 -10.12 7.83
CA THR A 191 4.10 -9.31 8.96
C THR A 191 3.84 -7.85 8.65
N ARG A 192 2.95 -7.25 9.43
CA ARG A 192 2.75 -5.81 9.51
C ARG A 192 3.90 -5.20 10.32
N ARG A 193 4.51 -4.14 9.81
CA ARG A 193 5.53 -3.34 10.49
C ARG A 193 5.05 -1.90 10.58
N TRP A 194 5.18 -1.30 11.74
CA TRP A 194 4.84 0.08 12.01
C TRP A 194 5.93 0.66 12.91
N SER A 195 6.36 1.89 12.67
CA SER A 195 7.28 2.55 13.60
C SER A 195 6.80 3.97 13.85
N VAL A 196 7.09 4.51 15.03
CA VAL A 196 6.71 5.90 15.35
C VAL A 196 7.40 6.89 14.41
N SER A 197 8.57 6.52 13.87
CA SER A 197 9.36 7.30 12.92
C SER A 197 8.95 7.09 11.46
N ASP A 198 8.11 6.09 11.15
CA ASP A 198 7.62 5.76 9.81
C ASP A 198 6.08 5.65 9.84
N PRO A 199 5.33 6.66 9.36
CA PRO A 199 3.87 6.64 9.32
C PRO A 199 3.35 5.55 8.37
N PHE A 200 4.23 4.96 7.55
CA PHE A 200 3.86 3.89 6.65
C PHE A 200 3.88 2.55 7.38
N THR A 201 2.72 1.88 7.36
CA THR A 201 2.67 0.46 7.67
C THR A 201 3.29 -0.32 6.51
N GLY A 202 4.36 -1.06 6.76
CA GLY A 202 4.99 -1.97 5.81
C GLY A 202 4.53 -3.41 6.01
N TRP A 203 4.13 -4.09 4.93
CA TRP A 203 3.73 -5.49 4.93
C TRP A 203 4.79 -6.34 4.27
N THR A 204 5.22 -7.42 4.92
CA THR A 204 6.15 -8.39 4.32
C THR A 204 5.58 -9.80 4.44
N VAL A 205 5.62 -10.58 3.36
CA VAL A 205 5.24 -12.01 3.41
C VAL A 205 6.27 -12.77 4.23
N THR A 206 5.82 -13.45 5.28
CA THR A 206 6.66 -14.37 6.06
C THR A 206 6.47 -15.76 5.46
N ARG A 207 7.53 -16.37 4.89
CA ARG A 207 7.43 -17.70 4.29
C ARG A 207 6.99 -18.73 5.32
N HIS A 208 6.13 -19.64 4.87
CA HIS A 208 5.78 -20.89 5.53
C HIS A 208 7.06 -21.63 5.90
N VAL A 209 7.26 -21.95 7.19
CA VAL A 209 7.96 -23.19 7.52
C VAL A 209 6.93 -24.28 7.19
N PRO A 210 7.18 -25.16 6.21
CA PRO A 210 6.41 -26.38 6.11
C PRO A 210 6.66 -27.10 7.43
N THR A 211 5.61 -27.32 8.23
CA THR A 211 5.66 -28.35 9.26
C THR A 211 5.92 -29.65 8.52
N THR A 212 7.18 -30.05 8.44
CA THR A 212 7.57 -31.43 8.20
C THR A 212 6.82 -32.24 9.24
N HIS A 213 5.84 -32.98 8.76
CA HIS A 213 5.16 -33.99 9.54
C HIS A 213 6.25 -34.99 9.89
N ASP A 214 6.72 -34.97 11.15
CA ASP A 214 7.46 -36.09 11.71
C ASP A 214 6.56 -37.32 11.54
N ASP A 215 7.13 -38.35 10.92
CA ASP A 215 6.55 -39.66 10.74
C ASP A 215 7.06 -40.54 11.88
N PRO A 216 6.27 -40.80 12.94
CA PRO A 216 6.66 -41.70 14.01
C PRO A 216 6.23 -43.12 13.60
N SER A 217 6.85 -43.68 12.56
CA SER A 217 6.59 -45.07 12.16
C SER A 217 7.80 -45.68 11.43
N ARG A 218 8.93 -45.79 12.13
CA ARG A 218 9.92 -46.85 11.91
C ARG A 218 10.44 -47.36 13.25
N LEU A 219 9.70 -48.35 13.77
CA LEU A 219 10.30 -49.45 14.53
C LEU A 219 11.06 -50.35 13.54
#